data_AF-A0A6P3GVU5-F1
#
_entry.id   AF-A0A6P3GVU5-F1
#
_cell.length_a   1.000
_cell.length_b   1.000
_cell.length_c   1.000
_cell.angle_alpha   90.00
_cell.angle_beta   90.00
_cell.angle_gamma   90.00
#
_symmetry.space_group_name_H-M   'P 1'
#
loop_
_entity.id
_entity.type
_entity.pdbx_description
1 polymer ?
#
loop_
_entity_poly.entity_id
_entity_poly.type
_entity_poly.pdbx_seq_one_letter_code
_entity_poly.pdbx_strand_id
1 'polypeptide(L)'
;MSVVHELSPGWLLDHLAFINKISYELHQHHEPCCSKSRPTSSVHLDSLHMDSVSSFGASATFVPSTSKPESDDRGNCEMFIQKYVFRSELFDISKPYITSANHKECQESKEKEDLVNDVKKEIFISINGKKRKRCVAFNQGELDAMEYHRKIRGLILDGSSQLIQEGLTSGFLHSCSEKPNKCSEPITLPLDTCNLSELCEMAKHLPSLNETELQTLQLMEDDTSVTEQDLFSRIVENTSGFTKIITLMGQKYLLPPKSSFLLSDISCMHPLLNCKKTYDVIVIDPPWQNKSVKRSNRYSYLSPLQIKQIPVPKLAAPSCLVVTWVTNRQKHLRFVKEELYPSWSVEVVAEWHWVKITSSGEFVFPLDSPHKKPYEGLILGRVREKAALLLSRNADVKELPIPDHKLIVSVPCTLHSHKPPLAEVLKDYIKPEGECLELFARNLQPGWTSWGNEVLKFQHMDYFVALKSKS
;
A
#
# COMPACT_ATOMS: atom_id res chain seq x y z
N MET A 1 -5.73 -8.76 -16.39
CA MET A 1 -6.83 -8.33 -15.51
C MET A 1 -6.42 -8.65 -14.08
N SER A 2 -6.67 -7.77 -13.11
CA SER A 2 -6.19 -7.93 -11.73
C SER A 2 -7.07 -8.87 -10.88
N VAL A 3 -8.36 -8.91 -11.18
CA VAL A 3 -9.30 -9.93 -10.70
C VAL A 3 -9.25 -11.07 -11.70
N VAL A 4 -8.86 -12.26 -11.24
CA VAL A 4 -8.81 -13.47 -12.06
C VAL A 4 -10.19 -14.10 -12.14
N HIS A 5 -10.84 -14.24 -10.98
CA HIS A 5 -12.19 -14.77 -10.85
C HIS A 5 -12.97 -14.01 -9.79
N GLU A 6 -14.27 -13.87 -10.03
CA GLU A 6 -15.24 -13.30 -9.11
C GLU A 6 -16.38 -14.30 -8.92
N LEU A 7 -16.57 -14.77 -7.69
CA LEU A 7 -17.59 -15.73 -7.31
C LEU A 7 -18.42 -15.19 -6.13
N SER A 8 -19.51 -15.88 -5.79
CA SER A 8 -20.33 -15.52 -4.63
C SER A 8 -19.53 -15.39 -3.32
N PRO A 9 -18.52 -16.24 -3.01
CA PRO A 9 -17.70 -16.05 -1.81
C PRO A 9 -16.76 -14.84 -1.84
N GLY A 10 -16.40 -14.31 -3.02
CA GLY A 10 -15.44 -13.22 -3.15
C GLY A 10 -14.59 -13.32 -4.42
N TRP A 11 -13.32 -12.91 -4.33
CA TRP A 11 -12.45 -12.70 -5.47
C TRP A 11 -11.14 -13.47 -5.36
N LEU A 12 -10.68 -14.02 -6.49
CA LEU A 12 -9.30 -14.47 -6.67
C LEU A 12 -8.53 -13.35 -7.38
N LEU A 13 -7.52 -12.80 -6.72
CA LEU A 13 -6.74 -11.68 -7.24
C LEU A 13 -5.33 -12.10 -7.67
N ASP A 14 -4.92 -11.60 -8.82
CA ASP A 14 -3.52 -11.52 -9.19
C ASP A 14 -2.94 -10.20 -8.64
N HIS A 15 -2.34 -10.31 -7.45
CA HIS A 15 -1.76 -9.19 -6.73
C HIS A 15 -0.65 -8.52 -7.56
N LEU A 16 0.20 -9.29 -8.24
CA LEU A 16 1.27 -8.74 -9.07
C LEU A 16 0.72 -8.04 -10.31
N ALA A 17 -0.23 -8.67 -11.02
CA ALA A 17 -0.85 -8.04 -12.18
C ALA A 17 -1.61 -6.76 -11.80
N PHE A 18 -2.15 -6.67 -10.58
CA PHE A 18 -2.71 -5.41 -10.09
C PHE A 18 -1.66 -4.31 -10.06
N ILE A 19 -0.53 -4.54 -9.40
CA ILE A 19 0.54 -3.54 -9.28
C ILE A 19 1.05 -3.16 -10.67
N ASN A 20 1.22 -4.14 -11.56
CA ASN A 20 1.71 -3.91 -12.91
C ASN A 20 0.65 -3.31 -13.86
N LYS A 21 -0.64 -3.33 -13.53
CA LYS A 21 -1.71 -2.67 -14.30
C LYS A 21 -1.50 -1.15 -14.37
N ILE A 22 -0.83 -0.58 -13.37
CA ILE A 22 -0.43 0.83 -13.32
C ILE A 22 0.34 1.26 -14.57
N SER A 23 1.04 0.32 -15.23
CA SER A 23 1.87 0.55 -16.40
C SER A 23 2.86 1.69 -16.12
N TYR A 24 3.86 1.38 -15.29
CA TYR A 24 4.90 2.33 -14.89
C TYR A 24 5.77 2.76 -16.08
N GLU A 25 5.23 3.66 -16.89
CA GLU A 25 5.79 4.14 -18.14
C GLU A 25 6.40 5.52 -17.92
N LEU A 26 7.71 5.60 -18.12
CA LEU A 26 8.49 6.82 -18.03
C LEU A 26 8.73 7.36 -19.44
N HIS A 27 8.34 8.60 -19.69
CA HIS A 27 8.62 9.29 -20.94
C HIS A 27 9.95 10.03 -20.80
N GLN A 28 10.89 9.76 -21.70
CA GLN A 28 12.16 10.48 -21.75
C GLN A 28 12.23 11.31 -23.03
N HIS A 29 12.57 12.59 -22.90
CA HIS A 29 12.92 13.45 -24.03
C HIS A 29 14.41 13.31 -24.34
N HIS A 30 14.75 13.20 -25.62
CA HIS A 30 16.13 13.25 -26.06
C HIS A 30 16.60 14.72 -25.94
N GLU A 31 17.58 15.01 -25.07
CA GLU A 31 18.41 16.18 -25.32
C GLU A 31 19.20 15.89 -26.61
N PRO A 32 19.16 16.77 -27.63
CA PRO A 32 20.08 16.66 -28.74
C PRO A 32 21.48 16.81 -28.16
N CYS A 33 22.30 15.75 -28.24
CA CYS A 33 23.68 15.81 -27.84
C CYS A 33 24.37 16.84 -28.74
N CYS A 34 24.54 18.07 -28.24
CA CYS A 34 25.32 19.10 -28.93
C CYS A 34 26.72 18.53 -29.16
N SER A 35 26.99 18.22 -30.43
CA SER A 35 28.26 17.72 -30.90
C SER A 35 29.37 18.66 -30.44
N LYS A 36 30.32 18.10 -29.71
CA LYS A 36 31.61 18.66 -29.30
C LYS A 36 32.15 19.70 -30.29
N SER A 37 32.01 21.00 -30.00
CA SER A 37 32.96 21.99 -30.49
C SER A 37 34.11 22.05 -29.50
N ARG A 38 35.29 21.62 -29.96
CA ARG A 38 36.57 21.76 -29.27
C ARG A 38 36.81 23.23 -28.88
N PRO A 39 37.36 23.54 -27.71
CA PRO A 39 37.85 24.88 -27.43
C PRO A 39 39.19 25.06 -28.15
N THR A 40 39.23 25.90 -29.18
CA THR A 40 40.49 26.48 -29.66
C THR A 40 40.75 27.76 -28.88
N SER A 41 41.84 27.72 -28.14
CA SER A 41 42.54 28.84 -27.52
C SER A 41 42.88 29.94 -28.53
N SER A 42 42.63 31.20 -28.17
CA SER A 42 43.57 32.29 -28.45
C SER A 42 43.31 33.49 -27.55
N VAL A 43 44.39 33.87 -26.86
CA VAL A 43 44.60 35.08 -26.06
C VAL A 43 44.62 36.30 -26.98
N HIS A 44 43.90 37.40 -26.67
CA HIS A 44 44.51 38.73 -26.44
C HIS A 44 43.51 39.82 -25.99
N LEU A 45 44.11 40.72 -25.21
CA LEU A 45 43.73 41.93 -24.47
C LEU A 45 42.90 43.05 -25.17
N ASP A 46 42.43 43.94 -24.28
CA ASP A 46 42.06 45.37 -24.39
C ASP A 46 40.55 45.69 -24.51
N SER A 47 39.85 46.30 -23.53
CA SER A 47 39.98 47.56 -22.74
C SER A 47 38.93 48.59 -23.19
N LEU A 48 38.26 49.22 -22.20
CA LEU A 48 37.40 50.43 -22.27
C LEU A 48 36.01 50.20 -22.90
N HIS A 49 34.86 50.71 -22.42
CA HIS A 49 34.56 51.95 -21.71
C HIS A 49 33.14 51.87 -21.07
N MET A 50 32.87 52.73 -20.07
CA MET A 50 31.58 52.93 -19.39
C MET A 50 30.63 53.86 -20.18
N ASP A 51 29.38 53.90 -19.69
CA ASP A 51 28.26 54.86 -19.92
C ASP A 51 27.22 54.43 -20.99
N SER A 52 25.92 54.72 -20.94
CA SER A 52 24.94 55.14 -19.92
C SER A 52 23.57 55.22 -20.63
N VAL A 53 22.49 54.86 -19.94
CA VAL A 53 21.12 55.46 -19.89
C VAL A 53 20.46 56.12 -21.14
N SER A 54 19.19 55.73 -21.34
CA SER A 54 17.97 56.51 -21.76
C SER A 54 17.31 56.32 -23.13
N SER A 55 16.03 55.91 -23.02
CA SER A 55 14.78 56.27 -23.72
C SER A 55 14.81 57.11 -25.00
N PHE A 56 13.99 56.72 -25.99
CA PHE A 56 12.65 57.28 -26.26
C PHE A 56 12.11 56.76 -27.62
N GLY A 57 10.79 56.52 -27.67
CA GLY A 57 9.97 57.13 -28.73
C GLY A 57 9.66 56.35 -30.02
N ALA A 58 8.38 55.96 -30.10
CA ALA A 58 7.48 56.10 -31.25
C ALA A 58 7.55 55.12 -32.45
N SER A 59 6.53 54.24 -32.47
CA SER A 59 5.47 54.11 -33.49
C SER A 59 5.83 54.35 -34.97
N ALA A 60 5.76 53.27 -35.77
CA ALA A 60 5.32 53.34 -37.16
C ALA A 60 4.74 51.98 -37.60
N THR A 61 3.45 51.99 -37.94
CA THR A 61 2.69 50.90 -38.55
C THR A 61 2.92 50.91 -40.07
N PHE A 62 3.36 49.81 -40.70
CA PHE A 62 3.12 49.56 -42.14
C PHE A 62 3.16 48.07 -42.50
N VAL A 63 1.98 47.54 -42.86
CA VAL A 63 1.57 46.60 -43.95
C VAL A 63 2.36 45.28 -44.16
N PRO A 64 1.68 44.12 -44.30
CA PRO A 64 2.28 42.79 -44.23
C PRO A 64 2.92 42.37 -45.55
N SER A 65 4.15 41.84 -45.48
CA SER A 65 4.79 41.12 -46.58
C SER A 65 4.50 39.62 -46.45
N THR A 66 3.88 39.07 -47.48
CA THR A 66 3.70 37.65 -47.72
C THR A 66 5.05 36.98 -47.95
N SER A 67 5.49 36.14 -47.01
CA SER A 67 6.57 35.17 -47.21
C SER A 67 6.02 33.76 -47.00
N LYS A 68 6.43 32.87 -47.91
CA LYS A 68 6.08 31.45 -47.98
C LYS A 68 6.49 30.71 -46.70
N PRO A 69 5.82 29.59 -46.35
CA PRO A 69 6.19 28.84 -45.16
C PRO A 69 7.58 28.25 -45.38
N GLU A 70 8.54 28.66 -44.56
CA GLU A 70 9.73 27.86 -44.32
C GLU A 70 9.27 26.52 -43.77
N SER A 71 9.83 25.45 -44.33
CA SER A 71 9.59 24.08 -43.93
C SER A 71 9.85 23.96 -42.43
N ASP A 72 8.77 23.73 -41.69
CA ASP A 72 8.76 23.24 -40.31
C ASP A 72 9.43 21.85 -40.35
N ASP A 73 10.77 21.81 -40.34
CA ASP A 73 11.53 20.60 -40.02
C ASP A 73 11.36 20.40 -38.52
N ARG A 74 10.12 20.02 -38.17
CA ARG A 74 9.70 19.54 -36.87
C ARG A 74 10.46 18.24 -36.69
N GLY A 75 11.69 18.37 -36.20
CA GLY A 75 12.51 17.26 -35.76
C GLY A 75 11.63 16.38 -34.90
N ASN A 76 11.36 15.19 -35.43
CA ASN A 76 10.51 14.21 -34.79
C ASN A 76 11.27 13.79 -33.53
N CYS A 77 10.96 14.44 -32.40
CA CYS A 77 11.54 14.07 -31.11
C CYS A 77 10.94 12.71 -30.76
N GLU A 78 11.63 11.64 -31.15
CA GLU A 78 11.24 10.27 -30.82
C GLU A 78 11.21 10.15 -29.30
N MET A 79 9.99 10.12 -28.74
CA MET A 79 9.78 9.92 -27.32
C MET A 79 10.08 8.46 -26.99
N PHE A 80 11.14 8.23 -26.19
CA PHE A 80 11.44 6.91 -25.70
C PHE A 80 10.60 6.61 -24.45
N ILE A 81 9.80 5.55 -24.52
CA ILE A 81 8.98 5.09 -23.38
C ILE A 81 9.69 3.91 -22.73
N GLN A 82 10.21 4.13 -21.52
CA GLN A 82 10.78 3.08 -20.69
C GLN A 82 9.71 2.54 -19.74
N LYS A 83 9.35 1.26 -19.89
CA LYS A 83 8.39 0.58 -19.02
C LYS A 83 9.10 -0.12 -17.86
N TYR A 84 8.52 -0.02 -16.67
CA TYR A 84 8.95 -0.74 -15.47
C TYR A 84 7.86 -1.72 -15.03
N VAL A 85 8.28 -2.88 -14.54
CA VAL A 85 7.40 -3.87 -13.92
C VAL A 85 7.92 -4.24 -12.54
N PHE A 86 7.02 -4.42 -11.59
CA PHE A 86 7.35 -4.89 -10.26
C PHE A 86 7.89 -6.32 -10.34
N ARG A 87 8.90 -6.62 -9.53
CA ARG A 87 9.60 -7.90 -9.50
C ARG A 87 8.64 -9.06 -9.20
N SER A 88 8.50 -9.98 -10.15
CA SER A 88 7.62 -11.14 -10.02
C SER A 88 8.10 -12.13 -8.97
N GLU A 89 9.40 -12.17 -8.70
CA GLU A 89 10.01 -13.05 -7.70
C GLU A 89 9.49 -12.77 -6.29
N LEU A 90 8.99 -11.55 -6.05
CA LEU A 90 8.36 -11.16 -4.79
C LEU A 90 6.99 -11.80 -4.55
N PHE A 91 6.44 -12.50 -5.54
CA PHE A 91 5.14 -13.18 -5.47
C PHE A 91 5.25 -14.69 -5.73
N ASP A 92 6.46 -15.23 -5.82
CA ASP A 92 6.69 -16.66 -6.07
C ASP A 92 6.75 -17.46 -4.75
N ILE A 93 5.59 -17.65 -4.14
CA ILE A 93 5.45 -18.49 -2.94
C ILE A 93 4.95 -19.86 -3.38
N SER A 94 5.89 -20.75 -3.70
CA SER A 94 5.61 -22.12 -4.14
C SER A 94 5.40 -23.11 -3.01
N LYS A 95 5.80 -22.78 -1.77
CA LYS A 95 5.67 -23.66 -0.60
C LYS A 95 5.05 -22.92 0.59
N PRO A 96 4.20 -23.60 1.38
CA PRO A 96 3.74 -23.06 2.65
C PRO A 96 4.92 -22.71 3.57
N TYR A 97 4.82 -21.61 4.31
CA TYR A 97 5.86 -21.22 5.26
C TYR A 97 6.01 -22.23 6.41
N ILE A 98 4.95 -22.99 6.71
CA ILE A 98 4.93 -24.09 7.68
C ILE A 98 4.04 -25.20 7.12
N THR A 99 4.54 -26.44 7.10
CA THR A 99 3.80 -27.63 6.66
C THR A 99 3.10 -28.33 7.84
N SER A 100 1.99 -29.01 7.56
CA SER A 100 1.19 -29.75 8.56
C SER A 100 1.91 -30.96 9.19
N ALA A 101 2.91 -31.55 8.50
CA ALA A 101 3.70 -32.67 9.01
C ALA A 101 4.53 -32.32 10.26
N ASN A 102 5.13 -31.13 10.29
CA ASN A 102 5.84 -30.62 11.47
C ASN A 102 4.89 -30.31 12.65
N HIS A 103 3.58 -30.20 12.37
CA HIS A 103 2.54 -29.97 13.36
C HIS A 103 2.06 -31.27 14.01
N LYS A 104 1.99 -32.38 13.27
CA LYS A 104 1.62 -33.70 13.80
C LYS A 104 2.64 -34.22 14.83
N GLU A 105 3.93 -34.05 14.63
CA GLU A 105 4.94 -34.41 15.66
C GLU A 105 4.76 -33.63 16.98
N CYS A 106 4.25 -32.39 16.91
CA CYS A 106 3.97 -31.56 18.08
C CYS A 106 2.59 -31.84 18.74
N GLN A 107 1.69 -32.50 18.01
CA GLN A 107 0.36 -32.91 18.48
C GLN A 107 0.33 -34.37 18.97
N GLU A 108 0.96 -35.31 18.27
CA GLU A 108 1.09 -36.71 18.70
C GLU A 108 1.91 -36.85 19.99
N SER A 109 2.84 -35.93 20.23
CA SER A 109 3.55 -35.83 21.51
C SER A 109 2.67 -35.32 22.66
N LYS A 110 1.51 -34.72 22.38
CA LYS A 110 0.54 -34.25 23.38
C LYS A 110 -0.62 -35.23 23.58
N GLU A 111 -1.15 -35.83 22.52
CA GLU A 111 -2.25 -36.81 22.62
C GLU A 111 -1.81 -38.13 23.28
N LYS A 112 -0.53 -38.52 23.15
CA LYS A 112 0.04 -39.67 23.88
C LYS A 112 0.22 -39.41 25.39
N GLU A 113 0.25 -38.15 25.83
CA GLU A 113 0.26 -37.81 27.28
C GLU A 113 -1.14 -37.82 27.90
N ASP A 114 -2.21 -37.63 27.11
CA ASP A 114 -3.60 -37.60 27.61
C ASP A 114 -4.22 -38.99 27.82
N LEU A 115 -3.65 -40.05 27.23
CA LEU A 115 -4.14 -41.44 27.38
C LEU A 115 -3.61 -42.19 28.63
N VAL A 116 -2.85 -41.54 29.51
CA VAL A 116 -2.24 -42.19 30.71
C VAL A 116 -2.74 -41.60 32.03
N ASN A 117 -3.87 -40.88 32.05
CA ASN A 117 -4.45 -40.35 33.29
C ASN A 117 -5.84 -40.92 33.56
N ASP A 118 -5.88 -42.21 33.87
CA ASP A 118 -6.92 -42.73 34.75
C ASP A 118 -6.26 -43.56 35.86
N VAL A 119 -6.80 -43.45 37.08
CA VAL A 119 -6.31 -43.96 38.38
C VAL A 119 -5.59 -42.93 39.28
N LYS A 120 -6.32 -42.52 40.32
CA LYS A 120 -5.90 -41.76 41.51
C LYS A 120 -4.79 -42.46 42.32
N LYS A 121 -3.75 -41.72 42.73
CA LYS A 121 -3.31 -41.61 44.15
C LYS A 121 -2.17 -40.60 44.33
N GLU A 122 -2.25 -39.86 45.43
CA GLU A 122 -1.27 -38.92 45.97
C GLU A 122 0.12 -39.55 46.15
N ILE A 123 1.19 -38.76 45.93
CA ILE A 123 2.42 -38.65 46.74
C ILE A 123 3.28 -37.51 46.16
N PHE A 124 3.74 -36.62 47.04
CA PHE A 124 4.68 -35.54 46.71
C PHE A 124 6.11 -36.07 46.50
N ILE A 125 6.62 -35.82 45.30
CA ILE A 125 7.97 -35.40 44.87
C ILE A 125 9.20 -35.99 45.58
N SER A 126 10.12 -36.58 44.79
CA SER A 126 11.56 -36.23 44.84
C SER A 126 12.32 -36.58 43.54
N ILE A 127 12.80 -35.51 42.88
CA ILE A 127 14.12 -35.33 42.24
C ILE A 127 14.56 -36.31 41.12
N ASN A 128 14.50 -35.88 39.85
CA ASN A 128 15.69 -35.55 39.04
C ASN A 128 15.35 -35.00 37.64
N GLY A 129 16.29 -34.22 37.09
CA GLY A 129 16.12 -33.28 35.98
C GLY A 129 15.30 -33.69 34.76
N LYS A 130 14.31 -32.86 34.43
CA LYS A 130 13.84 -32.48 33.09
C LYS A 130 12.96 -31.24 33.24
N LYS A 131 13.27 -30.17 32.51
CA LYS A 131 12.47 -28.92 32.52
C LYS A 131 11.01 -29.28 32.20
N ARG A 132 10.11 -29.22 33.19
CA ARG A 132 8.66 -29.26 32.98
C ARG A 132 8.29 -28.18 31.96
N LYS A 133 7.86 -28.56 30.76
CA LYS A 133 7.14 -27.63 29.88
C LYS A 133 5.87 -27.23 30.64
N ARG A 134 5.78 -25.98 31.09
CA ARG A 134 4.54 -25.41 31.63
C ARG A 134 3.47 -25.60 30.56
N CYS A 135 2.40 -26.34 30.87
CA CYS A 135 1.16 -26.25 30.13
C CYS A 135 0.58 -24.86 30.46
N VAL A 136 0.83 -23.89 29.58
CA VAL A 136 0.36 -22.52 29.77
C VAL A 136 -1.10 -22.51 29.34
N ALA A 137 -2.01 -22.34 30.29
CA ALA A 137 -3.42 -22.09 29.99
C ALA A 137 -3.53 -20.88 29.04
N PHE A 138 -4.34 -21.00 27.99
CA PHE A 138 -4.59 -19.90 27.06
C PHE A 138 -5.15 -18.69 27.80
N ASN A 139 -4.67 -17.50 27.44
CA ASN A 139 -5.25 -16.26 27.98
C ASN A 139 -6.60 -15.97 27.31
N GLN A 140 -7.42 -15.12 27.93
CA GLN A 140 -8.75 -14.79 27.41
C GLN A 140 -8.74 -14.33 25.94
N GLY A 141 -7.75 -13.53 25.54
CA GLY A 141 -7.64 -13.06 24.16
C GLY A 141 -7.30 -14.17 23.15
N GLU A 142 -6.64 -15.24 23.58
CA GLU A 142 -6.40 -16.45 22.77
C GLU A 142 -7.69 -17.29 22.65
N LEU A 143 -8.45 -17.43 23.73
CA LEU A 143 -9.75 -18.10 23.72
C LEU A 143 -10.75 -17.37 22.81
N ASP A 144 -10.84 -16.04 22.94
CA ASP A 144 -11.66 -15.19 22.07
C ASP A 144 -11.26 -15.38 20.60
N ALA A 145 -9.94 -15.50 20.32
CA ALA A 145 -9.43 -15.68 18.96
C ALA A 145 -9.79 -17.04 18.37
N MET A 146 -9.73 -18.10 19.18
CA MET A 146 -10.15 -19.45 18.78
C MET A 146 -11.65 -19.50 18.51
N GLU A 147 -12.45 -18.89 19.37
CA GLU A 147 -13.90 -18.84 19.22
C GLU A 147 -14.32 -18.06 17.96
N TYR A 148 -13.71 -16.91 17.72
CA TYR A 148 -13.91 -16.17 16.48
C TYR A 148 -13.49 -16.99 15.25
N HIS A 149 -12.31 -17.63 15.28
CA HIS A 149 -11.86 -18.49 14.18
C HIS A 149 -12.85 -19.61 13.90
N ARG A 150 -13.39 -20.27 14.94
CA ARG A 150 -14.40 -21.33 14.83
C ARG A 150 -15.63 -20.87 14.05
N LYS A 151 -16.06 -19.61 14.22
CA LYS A 151 -17.22 -19.04 13.52
C LYS A 151 -16.97 -18.85 12.03
N ILE A 152 -15.80 -18.36 11.65
CA ILE A 152 -15.48 -18.02 10.24
C ILE A 152 -14.76 -19.14 9.48
N ARG A 153 -14.31 -20.19 10.18
CA ARG A 153 -13.49 -21.28 9.61
C ARG A 153 -14.14 -21.93 8.41
N GLY A 154 -15.42 -22.28 8.50
CA GLY A 154 -16.17 -22.92 7.41
C GLY A 154 -16.25 -22.02 6.18
N LEU A 155 -16.61 -20.75 6.39
CA LEU A 155 -16.69 -19.73 5.33
C LEU A 155 -15.35 -19.56 4.59
N ILE A 156 -14.25 -19.46 5.32
CA ILE A 156 -12.92 -19.35 4.73
C ILE A 156 -12.56 -20.61 3.96
N LEU A 157 -12.74 -21.79 4.55
CA LEU A 157 -12.37 -23.05 3.93
C LEU A 157 -13.17 -23.30 2.64
N ASP A 158 -14.49 -23.22 2.72
CA ASP A 158 -15.39 -23.54 1.61
C ASP A 158 -15.30 -22.47 0.52
N GLY A 159 -15.26 -21.19 0.90
CA GLY A 159 -15.19 -20.07 -0.03
C GLY A 159 -13.84 -19.98 -0.76
N SER A 160 -12.72 -20.20 -0.04
CA SER A 160 -11.41 -20.22 -0.69
C SER A 160 -11.24 -21.44 -1.59
N SER A 161 -11.78 -22.62 -1.21
CA SER A 161 -11.70 -23.83 -2.04
C SER A 161 -12.36 -23.64 -3.41
N GLN A 162 -13.51 -22.95 -3.46
CA GLN A 162 -14.18 -22.62 -4.73
C GLN A 162 -13.31 -21.72 -5.62
N LEU A 163 -12.75 -20.65 -5.04
CA LEU A 163 -11.88 -19.72 -5.77
C LEU A 163 -10.57 -20.38 -6.23
N ILE A 164 -9.97 -21.22 -5.39
CA ILE A 164 -8.75 -21.98 -5.72
C ILE A 164 -9.04 -22.96 -6.86
N GLN A 165 -10.17 -23.66 -6.84
CA GLN A 165 -10.56 -24.59 -7.90
C GLN A 165 -10.70 -23.90 -9.25
N GLU A 166 -11.33 -22.72 -9.28
CA GLU A 166 -11.41 -21.90 -10.50
C GLU A 166 -10.02 -21.40 -10.95
N GLY A 167 -9.17 -21.02 -10.01
CA GLY A 167 -7.78 -20.63 -10.29
C GLY A 167 -6.94 -21.75 -10.89
N LEU A 168 -7.12 -22.99 -10.43
CA LEU A 168 -6.48 -24.19 -11.00
C LEU A 168 -7.05 -24.51 -12.39
N THR A 169 -8.36 -24.40 -12.56
CA THR A 169 -9.05 -24.70 -13.83
C THR A 169 -8.68 -23.70 -14.93
N SER A 170 -8.50 -22.42 -14.58
CA SER A 170 -8.05 -21.39 -15.54
C SER A 170 -6.54 -21.42 -15.82
N GLY A 171 -5.78 -22.26 -15.13
CA GLY A 171 -4.32 -22.32 -15.24
C GLY A 171 -3.58 -21.16 -14.57
N PHE A 172 -4.27 -20.33 -13.78
CA PHE A 172 -3.65 -19.27 -12.98
C PHE A 172 -2.87 -19.82 -11.78
N LEU A 173 -3.38 -20.87 -11.13
CA LEU A 173 -2.69 -21.62 -10.09
C LEU A 173 -2.14 -22.93 -10.67
N HIS A 174 -1.02 -23.41 -10.15
CA HIS A 174 -0.33 -24.59 -10.67
C HIS A 174 -0.38 -25.76 -9.68
N SER A 175 -0.82 -26.93 -10.14
CA SER A 175 -0.79 -28.13 -9.29
C SER A 175 0.65 -28.51 -8.96
N CYS A 176 0.94 -28.83 -7.69
CA CYS A 176 2.27 -29.18 -7.14
C CYS A 176 3.03 -30.35 -7.85
N SER A 177 2.51 -30.92 -8.94
CA SER A 177 3.18 -31.98 -9.71
C SER A 177 4.19 -31.45 -10.75
N GLU A 178 4.12 -30.16 -11.08
CA GLU A 178 5.09 -29.54 -11.98
C GLU A 178 6.32 -29.08 -11.17
N LYS A 179 7.47 -29.72 -11.42
CA LYS A 179 8.74 -29.32 -10.81
C LYS A 179 9.00 -27.85 -11.11
N PRO A 180 9.34 -27.01 -10.11
CA PRO A 180 9.77 -25.64 -10.39
C PRO A 180 11.11 -25.67 -11.13
N ASN A 181 11.08 -25.50 -12.45
CA ASN A 181 12.25 -25.16 -13.25
C ASN A 181 12.54 -23.67 -13.06
N LYS A 182 13.10 -23.32 -11.91
CA LYS A 182 13.99 -22.18 -11.65
C LYS A 182 14.24 -22.10 -10.14
N CYS A 183 15.40 -22.59 -9.71
CA CYS A 183 15.99 -22.15 -8.46
C CYS A 183 16.47 -20.72 -8.73
N SER A 184 15.61 -19.74 -8.45
CA SER A 184 16.00 -18.33 -8.50
C SER A 184 17.05 -18.10 -7.42
N GLU A 185 18.23 -17.60 -7.81
CA GLU A 185 19.26 -17.19 -6.85
C GLU A 185 18.67 -16.21 -5.82
N PRO A 186 19.09 -16.27 -4.53
CA PRO A 186 18.61 -15.33 -3.54
C PRO A 186 19.04 -13.92 -3.94
N ILE A 187 18.06 -13.11 -4.37
CA ILE A 187 18.30 -11.70 -4.70
C ILE A 187 18.59 -10.96 -3.40
N THR A 188 19.78 -10.39 -3.29
CA THR A 188 20.12 -9.40 -2.28
C THR A 188 19.40 -8.10 -2.63
N LEU A 189 18.09 -8.03 -2.35
CA LEU A 189 17.40 -6.75 -2.28
C LEU A 189 18.08 -5.93 -1.17
N PRO A 190 18.21 -4.60 -1.30
CA PRO A 190 18.70 -3.79 -0.20
C PRO A 190 17.83 -4.09 1.03
N LEU A 191 18.46 -4.63 2.05
CA LEU A 191 17.82 -4.98 3.30
C LEU A 191 17.37 -3.68 3.97
N ASP A 192 16.10 -3.30 3.85
CA ASP A 192 15.47 -2.20 4.61
C ASP A 192 16.28 -0.87 4.59
N THR A 193 16.98 -0.54 3.50
CA THR A 193 17.80 0.70 3.44
C THR A 193 16.98 1.98 3.31
N CYS A 194 15.66 1.86 3.18
CA CYS A 194 14.73 2.96 3.00
C CYS A 194 14.28 3.47 4.37
N ASN A 195 15.10 4.30 5.02
CA ASN A 195 14.85 4.89 6.35
C ASN A 195 13.80 6.03 6.33
N LEU A 196 12.75 5.92 5.50
CA LEU A 196 11.70 6.95 5.38
C LEU A 196 11.07 7.29 6.73
N SER A 197 10.87 6.28 7.60
CA SER A 197 10.31 6.52 8.92
C SER A 197 11.23 7.34 9.82
N GLU A 198 12.55 7.13 9.76
CA GLU A 198 13.52 7.92 10.52
C GLU A 198 13.58 9.36 10.00
N LEU A 199 13.47 9.53 8.68
CA LEU A 199 13.37 10.85 8.06
C LEU A 199 12.12 11.59 8.53
N CYS A 200 10.96 10.92 8.61
CA CYS A 200 9.75 11.53 9.16
C CYS A 200 9.93 11.94 10.64
N GLU A 201 10.66 11.16 11.44
CA GLU A 201 10.98 11.55 12.82
C GLU A 201 11.86 12.80 12.87
N MET A 202 12.90 12.88 12.02
CA MET A 202 13.74 14.06 11.91
C MET A 202 12.95 15.29 11.43
N ALA A 203 12.05 15.10 10.46
CA ALA A 203 11.22 16.16 9.89
C ALA A 203 10.26 16.81 10.90
N LYS A 204 9.96 16.16 12.04
CA LYS A 204 9.17 16.76 13.13
C LYS A 204 9.81 18.03 13.70
N HIS A 205 11.11 18.18 13.54
CA HIS A 205 11.87 19.33 14.03
C HIS A 205 12.00 20.45 12.99
N LEU A 206 11.50 20.26 11.77
CA LEU A 206 11.50 21.31 10.76
C LEU A 206 10.48 22.41 11.13
N PRO A 207 10.79 23.69 10.84
CA PRO A 207 9.85 24.78 11.06
C PRO A 207 8.55 24.52 10.30
N SER A 208 7.40 24.73 10.96
CA SER A 208 6.12 24.71 10.27
C SER A 208 6.09 25.82 9.22
N LEU A 209 5.88 25.47 7.94
CA LEU A 209 5.55 26.45 6.92
C LEU A 209 4.29 27.23 7.36
N ASN A 210 4.26 28.54 7.12
CA ASN A 210 3.12 29.38 7.44
C ASN A 210 1.85 28.82 6.77
N GLU A 211 0.71 28.80 7.49
CA GLU A 211 -0.54 28.17 7.02
C GLU A 211 -1.04 28.68 5.65
N THR A 212 -0.56 29.85 5.22
CA THR A 212 -0.91 30.53 3.98
C THR A 212 -0.12 30.10 2.73
N GLU A 213 0.97 29.34 2.86
CA GLU A 213 1.84 29.02 1.71
C GLU A 213 1.73 27.55 1.29
N LEU A 214 1.02 27.33 0.18
CA LEU A 214 1.00 26.16 -0.71
C LEU A 214 0.93 24.76 -0.04
N GLN A 215 -0.28 24.20 0.14
CA GLN A 215 -0.44 22.86 0.72
C GLN A 215 -0.11 21.69 -0.22
N THR A 216 -0.15 21.93 -1.53
CA THR A 216 0.12 20.93 -2.58
C THR A 216 1.32 21.34 -3.42
N LEU A 217 2.15 20.38 -3.79
CA LEU A 217 3.24 20.52 -4.76
C LEU A 217 2.92 19.62 -5.96
N GLN A 218 2.65 20.24 -7.11
CA GLN A 218 2.47 19.51 -8.36
C GLN A 218 3.83 19.33 -9.02
N LEU A 219 4.17 18.10 -9.37
CA LEU A 219 5.40 17.81 -10.11
C LEU A 219 5.22 18.27 -11.56
N MET A 220 6.07 19.17 -12.07
CA MET A 220 6.08 19.55 -13.49
C MET A 220 6.82 18.50 -14.34
N GLU A 221 6.79 18.63 -15.68
CA GLU A 221 7.38 17.62 -16.59
C GLU A 221 8.91 17.54 -16.48
N ASP A 222 9.59 18.64 -16.17
CA ASP A 222 11.06 18.74 -16.11
C ASP A 222 11.66 18.70 -14.69
N ASP A 223 10.82 18.72 -13.64
CA ASP A 223 11.26 18.85 -12.25
C ASP A 223 11.84 17.53 -11.70
N THR A 224 13.13 17.35 -11.89
CA THR A 224 13.91 16.26 -11.29
C THR A 224 14.38 16.55 -9.87
N SER A 225 14.25 17.78 -9.37
CA SER A 225 14.73 18.19 -8.05
C SER A 225 13.61 18.76 -7.17
N VAL A 226 12.83 17.87 -6.55
CA VAL A 226 11.98 18.24 -5.41
C VAL A 226 12.88 18.39 -4.18
N THR A 227 12.74 19.47 -3.42
CA THR A 227 13.48 19.60 -2.17
C THR A 227 12.94 18.62 -1.13
N GLU A 228 13.82 18.09 -0.29
CA GLU A 228 13.40 17.14 0.74
C GLU A 228 12.42 17.80 1.73
N GLN A 229 12.59 19.09 2.01
CA GLN A 229 11.68 19.85 2.85
C GLN A 229 10.26 19.91 2.28
N ASP A 230 10.10 20.09 0.97
CA ASP A 230 8.78 20.07 0.32
C ASP A 230 8.10 18.69 0.44
N LEU A 231 8.86 17.60 0.33
CA LEU A 231 8.35 16.23 0.43
C LEU A 231 7.72 15.92 1.80
N PHE A 232 8.24 16.54 2.87
CA PHE A 232 7.75 16.32 4.25
C PHE A 232 6.62 17.28 4.66
N SER A 233 6.53 18.44 4.01
CA SER A 233 5.66 19.53 4.46
C SER A 233 4.42 19.73 3.59
N ARG A 234 4.38 19.15 2.38
CA ARG A 234 3.32 19.37 1.39
C ARG A 234 2.84 18.05 0.80
N ILE A 235 1.61 18.05 0.28
CA ILE A 235 1.10 16.94 -0.51
C ILE A 235 1.74 17.00 -1.89
N VAL A 236 2.48 15.97 -2.27
CA VAL A 236 3.12 15.87 -3.58
C VAL A 236 2.17 15.18 -4.55
N GLU A 237 1.90 15.79 -5.69
CA GLU A 237 0.94 15.29 -6.69
C GLU A 237 1.64 15.02 -8.03
N ASN A 238 1.49 13.78 -8.52
CA ASN A 238 1.70 13.47 -9.93
C ASN A 238 0.36 13.57 -10.65
N THR A 239 0.03 14.74 -11.20
CA THR A 239 -1.23 14.97 -11.93
C THR A 239 -1.21 14.43 -13.37
N SER A 240 -0.03 14.00 -13.85
CA SER A 240 0.15 13.55 -15.23
C SER A 240 -0.47 12.17 -15.48
N GLY A 241 -0.67 11.85 -16.76
CA GLY A 241 -1.13 10.53 -17.22
C GLY A 241 -0.04 9.45 -17.25
N PHE A 242 1.19 9.78 -16.87
CA PHE A 242 2.35 8.87 -16.93
C PHE A 242 3.11 8.82 -15.60
N THR A 243 4.06 7.90 -15.49
CA THR A 243 4.87 7.72 -14.27
C THR A 243 5.96 8.78 -14.18
N LYS A 244 6.16 9.33 -12.99
CA LYS A 244 7.27 10.26 -12.70
C LYS A 244 8.30 9.61 -11.78
N ILE A 245 9.54 10.08 -11.85
CA ILE A 245 10.59 9.68 -10.90
C ILE A 245 10.92 10.86 -10.03
N ILE A 246 10.96 10.63 -8.71
CA ILE A 246 11.53 11.58 -7.75
C ILE A 246 12.78 10.98 -7.13
N THR A 247 13.70 11.85 -6.71
CA THR A 247 14.89 11.48 -5.95
C THR A 247 14.76 11.99 -4.53
N LEU A 248 14.93 11.10 -3.56
CA LEU A 248 14.94 11.42 -2.12
C LEU A 248 16.10 10.68 -1.48
N MET A 249 17.00 11.39 -0.79
CA MET A 249 18.21 10.81 -0.18
C MET A 249 19.08 10.01 -1.17
N GLY A 250 19.19 10.49 -2.41
CA GLY A 250 19.93 9.81 -3.49
C GLY A 250 19.29 8.52 -4.01
N GLN A 251 18.13 8.12 -3.48
CA GLN A 251 17.34 6.99 -3.96
C GLN A 251 16.21 7.46 -4.88
N LYS A 252 15.87 6.64 -5.87
CA LYS A 252 14.83 6.97 -6.87
C LYS A 252 13.54 6.20 -6.61
N TYR A 253 12.42 6.90 -6.76
CA TYR A 253 11.08 6.36 -6.52
C TYR A 253 10.17 6.62 -7.73
N LEU A 254 9.44 5.59 -8.16
CA LEU A 254 8.49 5.64 -9.28
C LEU A 254 7.11 6.02 -8.76
N LEU A 255 6.61 7.19 -9.14
CA LEU A 255 5.29 7.69 -8.78
C LEU A 255 4.26 7.33 -9.85
N PRO A 256 3.21 6.57 -9.51
CA PRO A 256 2.13 6.26 -10.44
C PRO A 256 1.46 7.50 -11.06
N PRO A 257 0.83 7.38 -12.23
CA PRO A 257 0.03 8.46 -12.80
C PRO A 257 -1.13 8.83 -11.87
N LYS A 258 -1.48 10.11 -11.83
CA LYS A 258 -2.60 10.65 -11.04
C LYS A 258 -2.54 10.30 -9.54
N SER A 259 -1.37 10.01 -8.98
CA SER A 259 -1.22 9.71 -7.55
C SER A 259 -0.80 10.94 -6.76
N SER A 260 -1.29 11.04 -5.54
CA SER A 260 -0.86 12.07 -4.58
C SER A 260 -0.37 11.43 -3.30
N PHE A 261 0.62 12.03 -2.62
CA PHE A 261 1.06 11.51 -1.33
C PHE A 261 1.53 12.58 -0.36
N LEU A 262 1.51 12.24 0.93
CA LEU A 262 2.12 13.01 2.00
C LEU A 262 3.02 12.09 2.84
N LEU A 263 4.32 12.36 2.82
CA LEU A 263 5.31 11.66 3.64
C LEU A 263 5.49 12.40 4.96
N SER A 264 4.70 12.06 5.98
CA SER A 264 4.80 12.71 7.28
C SER A 264 4.34 11.81 8.41
N ASP A 265 4.79 12.14 9.63
CA ASP A 265 4.26 11.53 10.84
C ASP A 265 2.85 12.04 11.19
N ILE A 266 2.13 11.30 12.04
CA ILE A 266 0.79 11.68 12.52
C ILE A 266 0.75 13.07 13.19
N SER A 267 1.84 13.51 13.82
CA SER A 267 1.93 14.88 14.37
C SER A 267 1.91 15.97 13.29
N CYS A 268 2.24 15.62 12.06
CA CYS A 268 2.45 16.52 10.93
C CYS A 268 1.44 16.24 9.79
N MET A 269 0.23 15.79 10.13
CA MET A 269 -0.83 15.48 9.16
C MET A 269 -1.62 16.71 8.66
N HIS A 270 -1.30 17.91 9.15
CA HIS A 270 -2.00 19.16 8.81
C HIS A 270 -2.13 19.45 7.31
N PRO A 271 -1.13 19.20 6.44
CA PRO A 271 -1.30 19.43 5.00
C PRO A 271 -2.46 18.64 4.39
N LEU A 272 -2.67 17.40 4.85
CA LEU A 272 -3.78 16.55 4.43
C LEU A 272 -5.14 17.14 4.84
N LEU A 273 -5.22 17.81 5.97
CA LEU A 273 -6.45 18.46 6.45
C LEU A 273 -6.70 19.80 5.76
N ASN A 274 -5.63 20.53 5.49
CA ASN A 274 -5.69 21.89 4.94
C ASN A 274 -6.00 21.92 3.45
N CYS A 275 -5.79 20.81 2.72
CA CYS A 275 -6.13 20.70 1.30
C CYS A 275 -7.65 20.73 1.02
N LYS A 276 -8.50 20.71 2.06
CA LYS A 276 -9.99 20.76 1.99
C LYS A 276 -10.63 19.69 1.07
N LYS A 277 -9.88 18.64 0.69
CA LYS A 277 -10.41 17.47 -0.01
C LYS A 277 -11.11 16.56 1.01
N THR A 278 -12.23 15.99 0.60
CA THR A 278 -12.93 14.92 1.32
C THR A 278 -12.97 13.67 0.47
N TYR A 279 -12.94 12.51 1.10
CA TYR A 279 -12.78 11.23 0.44
C TYR A 279 -14.03 10.36 0.54
N ASP A 280 -14.45 9.77 -0.57
CA ASP A 280 -15.54 8.80 -0.62
C ASP A 280 -15.10 7.44 -0.06
N VAL A 281 -13.80 7.15 -0.09
CA VAL A 281 -13.21 5.92 0.45
C VAL A 281 -11.96 6.23 1.26
N ILE A 282 -11.89 5.70 2.48
CA ILE A 282 -10.70 5.79 3.33
C ILE A 282 -10.28 4.38 3.72
N VAL A 283 -9.14 3.92 3.21
CA VAL A 283 -8.50 2.66 3.60
C VAL A 283 -7.44 2.95 4.66
N ILE A 284 -7.39 2.14 5.72
CA ILE A 284 -6.51 2.34 6.87
C ILE A 284 -5.82 1.02 7.20
N ASP A 285 -4.48 1.00 7.27
CA ASP A 285 -3.69 -0.12 7.81
C ASP A 285 -2.88 0.32 9.03
N PRO A 286 -3.51 0.48 10.22
CA PRO A 286 -2.83 1.05 11.37
C PRO A 286 -1.60 0.23 11.78
N PRO A 287 -0.52 0.88 12.26
CA PRO A 287 0.65 0.19 12.78
C PRO A 287 0.36 -0.38 14.17
N TRP A 288 -0.43 -1.47 14.19
CA TRP A 288 -0.94 -2.10 15.40
C TRP A 288 0.17 -2.54 16.35
N GLN A 289 -0.01 -2.29 17.64
CA GLN A 289 0.96 -2.74 18.65
C GLN A 289 1.03 -4.28 18.73
N ASN A 290 2.18 -4.84 18.33
CA ASN A 290 2.46 -6.27 18.39
C ASN A 290 3.75 -6.58 19.15
N LYS A 291 3.74 -7.66 19.95
CA LYS A 291 4.93 -8.18 20.66
C LYS A 291 6.05 -8.60 19.70
N SER A 292 5.75 -9.03 18.47
CA SER A 292 6.76 -9.33 17.45
C SER A 292 7.39 -8.03 16.92
N VAL A 293 6.55 -7.05 16.58
CA VAL A 293 6.98 -5.73 16.11
C VAL A 293 7.89 -5.06 17.14
N LYS A 294 7.47 -5.05 18.42
CA LYS A 294 8.28 -4.58 19.56
C LYS A 294 9.66 -5.22 19.66
N ARG A 295 9.79 -6.51 19.28
CA ARG A 295 11.07 -7.24 19.32
C ARG A 295 11.91 -7.02 18.07
N SER A 296 11.29 -6.73 16.93
CA SER A 296 11.97 -6.56 15.65
C SER A 296 12.44 -5.13 15.39
N ASN A 297 11.84 -4.12 16.05
CA ASN A 297 12.09 -2.69 15.84
C ASN A 297 12.00 -2.21 14.37
N ARG A 298 11.32 -2.96 13.49
CA ARG A 298 11.26 -2.68 12.05
C ARG A 298 10.39 -1.49 11.66
N TYR A 299 9.46 -1.09 12.52
CA TYR A 299 8.63 0.12 12.37
C TYR A 299 7.99 0.49 13.72
N SER A 300 7.67 1.77 13.90
CA SER A 300 6.99 2.29 15.10
C SER A 300 5.53 1.80 15.16
N TYR A 301 4.93 1.79 16.35
CA TYR A 301 3.52 1.45 16.54
C TYR A 301 2.77 2.61 17.17
N LEU A 302 1.49 2.71 16.89
CA LEU A 302 0.62 3.70 17.54
C LEU A 302 -0.18 3.07 18.68
N SER A 303 -0.38 3.87 19.74
CA SER A 303 -1.32 3.51 20.80
C SER A 303 -2.77 3.62 20.29
N PRO A 304 -3.73 2.89 20.90
CA PRO A 304 -5.15 3.02 20.57
C PRO A 304 -5.65 4.47 20.63
N LEU A 305 -5.17 5.25 21.61
CA LEU A 305 -5.53 6.67 21.75
C LEU A 305 -5.05 7.51 20.56
N GLN A 306 -3.80 7.32 20.11
CA GLN A 306 -3.27 8.04 18.95
C GLN A 306 -4.02 7.67 17.66
N ILE A 307 -4.37 6.39 17.48
CA ILE A 307 -5.18 5.96 16.33
C ILE A 307 -6.56 6.64 16.38
N LYS A 308 -7.19 6.71 17.54
CA LYS A 308 -8.50 7.35 17.73
C LYS A 308 -8.50 8.86 17.45
N GLN A 309 -7.36 9.51 17.65
CA GLN A 309 -7.17 10.95 17.39
C GLN A 309 -7.05 11.30 15.90
N ILE A 310 -6.87 10.32 15.00
CA ILE A 310 -6.85 10.59 13.56
C ILE A 310 -8.20 11.19 13.17
N PRO A 311 -8.22 12.36 12.51
CA PRO A 311 -9.44 13.09 12.20
C PRO A 311 -10.17 12.54 10.96
N VAL A 312 -10.43 11.23 10.91
CA VAL A 312 -11.21 10.58 9.84
C VAL A 312 -12.54 11.31 9.57
N PRO A 313 -13.31 11.76 10.58
CA PRO A 313 -14.56 12.51 10.31
C PRO A 313 -14.37 13.83 9.56
N LYS A 314 -13.18 14.45 9.60
CA LYS A 314 -12.88 15.67 8.84
C LYS A 314 -12.45 15.39 7.41
N LEU A 315 -11.93 14.19 7.15
CA LEU A 315 -11.45 13.74 5.85
C LEU A 315 -12.54 13.02 5.05
N ALA A 316 -13.54 12.45 5.73
CA ALA A 316 -14.60 11.68 5.12
C ALA A 316 -15.64 12.57 4.42
N ALA A 317 -15.98 12.23 3.17
CA ALA A 317 -17.18 12.73 2.50
C ALA A 317 -18.45 12.13 3.13
N PRO A 318 -19.65 12.69 2.86
CA PRO A 318 -20.91 12.08 3.28
C PRO A 318 -21.04 10.63 2.77
N SER A 319 -21.38 9.71 3.68
CA SER A 319 -21.43 8.26 3.42
C SER A 319 -20.10 7.63 2.95
N CYS A 320 -18.97 8.24 3.34
CA CYS A 320 -17.63 7.67 3.11
C CYS A 320 -17.54 6.22 3.60
N LEU A 321 -16.99 5.35 2.76
CA LEU A 321 -16.65 3.98 3.10
C LEU A 321 -15.28 3.96 3.78
N VAL A 322 -15.26 3.56 5.05
CA VAL A 322 -14.04 3.39 5.84
C VAL A 322 -13.70 1.91 5.93
N VAL A 323 -12.51 1.53 5.45
CA VAL A 323 -12.01 0.15 5.42
C VAL A 323 -10.77 0.05 6.29
N THR A 324 -10.83 -0.72 7.37
CA THR A 324 -9.70 -0.86 8.31
C THR A 324 -9.16 -2.27 8.32
N TRP A 325 -7.88 -2.43 8.00
CA TRP A 325 -7.16 -3.70 8.16
C TRP A 325 -6.95 -4.01 9.65
N VAL A 326 -7.27 -5.24 10.03
CA VAL A 326 -7.11 -5.74 11.41
C VAL A 326 -6.32 -7.05 11.43
N THR A 327 -5.39 -7.12 12.37
CA THR A 327 -4.68 -8.38 12.66
C THR A 327 -5.62 -9.37 13.37
N ASN A 328 -5.28 -10.66 13.37
CA ASN A 328 -6.04 -11.73 14.07
C ASN A 328 -6.04 -11.64 15.61
N ARG A 329 -5.64 -10.50 16.19
CA ARG A 329 -5.75 -10.26 17.63
C ARG A 329 -7.08 -9.64 17.95
N GLN A 330 -7.89 -10.34 18.73
CA GLN A 330 -9.26 -9.91 19.05
C GLN A 330 -9.37 -8.55 19.72
N LYS A 331 -8.35 -8.14 20.48
CA LYS A 331 -8.30 -6.78 21.04
C LYS A 331 -8.35 -5.68 19.96
N HIS A 332 -7.75 -5.90 18.78
CA HIS A 332 -7.76 -4.90 17.70
C HIS A 332 -9.12 -4.90 17.00
N LEU A 333 -9.70 -6.09 16.76
CA LEU A 333 -11.05 -6.22 16.22
C LEU A 333 -12.09 -5.51 17.10
N ARG A 334 -12.07 -5.79 18.41
CA ARG A 334 -12.96 -5.13 19.39
C ARG A 334 -12.74 -3.63 19.44
N PHE A 335 -11.49 -3.17 19.53
CA PHE A 335 -11.17 -1.74 19.50
C PHE A 335 -11.75 -1.05 18.26
N VAL A 336 -11.60 -1.64 17.06
CA VAL A 336 -12.13 -1.03 15.83
C VAL A 336 -13.66 -0.93 15.89
N LYS A 337 -14.36 -2.03 16.22
CA LYS A 337 -15.82 -2.10 16.21
C LYS A 337 -16.49 -1.33 17.36
N GLU A 338 -15.93 -1.39 18.55
CA GLU A 338 -16.58 -0.93 19.79
C GLU A 338 -16.10 0.47 20.23
N GLU A 339 -14.92 0.91 19.80
CA GLU A 339 -14.34 2.18 20.25
C GLU A 339 -14.01 3.15 19.12
N LEU A 340 -13.30 2.69 18.09
CA LEU A 340 -12.77 3.52 17.02
C LEU A 340 -13.90 4.02 16.11
N TYR A 341 -14.64 3.09 15.50
CA TYR A 341 -15.72 3.42 14.58
C TYR A 341 -16.82 4.27 15.24
N PRO A 342 -17.31 3.93 16.45
CA PRO A 342 -18.25 4.79 17.17
C PRO A 342 -17.72 6.20 17.41
N SER A 343 -16.42 6.36 17.73
CA SER A 343 -15.84 7.70 17.94
C SER A 343 -15.72 8.53 16.67
N TRP A 344 -15.67 7.88 15.51
CA TRP A 344 -15.67 8.53 14.21
C TRP A 344 -17.07 8.64 13.60
N SER A 345 -18.13 8.23 14.32
CA SER A 345 -19.50 8.12 13.78
C SER A 345 -19.57 7.22 12.54
N VAL A 346 -18.75 6.16 12.53
CA VAL A 346 -18.76 5.11 11.51
C VAL A 346 -19.60 3.94 12.02
N GLU A 347 -20.55 3.50 11.22
CA GLU A 347 -21.32 2.28 11.46
C GLU A 347 -20.63 1.11 10.76
N VAL A 348 -20.40 0.00 11.45
CA VAL A 348 -19.87 -1.23 10.85
C VAL A 348 -20.92 -1.81 9.90
N VAL A 349 -20.55 -2.06 8.64
CA VAL A 349 -21.46 -2.60 7.62
C VAL A 349 -21.10 -4.01 7.16
N ALA A 350 -19.82 -4.37 7.19
CA ALA A 350 -19.36 -5.70 6.79
C ALA A 350 -17.97 -6.02 7.36
N GLU A 351 -17.62 -7.30 7.34
CA GLU A 351 -16.30 -7.82 7.66
C GLU A 351 -15.84 -8.76 6.55
N TRP A 352 -14.71 -8.46 5.92
CA TRP A 352 -14.10 -9.27 4.86
C TRP A 352 -12.80 -9.91 5.34
N HIS A 353 -12.31 -10.91 4.59
CA HIS A 353 -11.08 -11.63 4.94
C HIS A 353 -10.16 -11.77 3.74
N TRP A 354 -8.92 -11.32 3.88
CA TRP A 354 -7.85 -11.61 2.92
C TRP A 354 -7.21 -12.95 3.27
N VAL A 355 -7.41 -13.96 2.42
CA VAL A 355 -6.85 -15.31 2.53
C VAL A 355 -5.60 -15.42 1.65
N LYS A 356 -4.54 -15.95 2.25
CA LYS A 356 -3.20 -16.05 1.67
C LYS A 356 -2.91 -17.48 1.26
N ILE A 357 -2.66 -17.66 -0.03
CA ILE A 357 -2.34 -18.95 -0.64
C ILE A 357 -0.96 -18.93 -1.29
N THR A 358 -0.43 -20.10 -1.60
CA THR A 358 0.72 -20.31 -2.47
C THR A 358 0.30 -20.23 -3.94
N SER A 359 1.25 -20.20 -4.86
CA SER A 359 1.01 -20.35 -6.31
C SER A 359 0.38 -21.70 -6.67
N SER A 360 0.41 -22.66 -5.75
CA SER A 360 -0.27 -23.95 -5.88
C SER A 360 -1.67 -24.01 -5.26
N GLY A 361 -2.16 -22.92 -4.67
CA GLY A 361 -3.46 -22.88 -4.00
C GLY A 361 -3.47 -23.42 -2.58
N GLU A 362 -2.33 -23.79 -1.99
CA GLU A 362 -2.26 -24.21 -0.59
C GLU A 362 -2.23 -22.99 0.33
N PHE A 363 -2.78 -23.09 1.54
CA PHE A 363 -2.63 -22.00 2.51
C PHE A 363 -1.17 -21.80 2.92
N VAL A 364 -0.71 -20.55 2.99
CA VAL A 364 0.66 -20.22 3.41
C VAL A 364 0.98 -20.63 4.86
N PHE A 365 -0.06 -20.80 5.67
CA PHE A 365 -0.02 -21.40 7.00
C PHE A 365 -1.22 -22.35 7.15
N PRO A 366 -1.13 -23.42 7.95
CA PRO A 366 -2.29 -24.26 8.24
C PRO A 366 -3.45 -23.41 8.79
N LEU A 367 -4.66 -23.61 8.27
CA LEU A 367 -5.84 -22.83 8.68
C LEU A 367 -6.07 -22.87 10.20
N ASP A 368 -5.89 -24.05 10.79
CA ASP A 368 -6.08 -24.31 12.21
C ASP A 368 -4.84 -24.00 13.08
N SER A 369 -3.80 -23.36 12.53
CA SER A 369 -2.61 -23.03 13.33
C SER A 369 -2.98 -22.10 14.52
N PRO A 370 -2.47 -22.37 15.73
CA PRO A 370 -2.89 -21.67 16.95
C PRO A 370 -2.38 -20.23 17.03
N HIS A 371 -1.27 -19.91 16.37
CA HIS A 371 -0.58 -18.62 16.53
C HIS A 371 -0.57 -17.75 15.27
N LYS A 372 -0.58 -18.39 14.10
CA LYS A 372 -0.60 -17.71 12.79
C LYS A 372 -1.78 -18.22 11.99
N LYS A 373 -2.54 -17.33 11.38
CA LYS A 373 -3.62 -17.68 10.46
C LYS A 373 -3.20 -17.30 9.04
N PRO A 374 -3.63 -18.05 8.02
CA PRO A 374 -3.39 -17.71 6.62
C PRO A 374 -4.33 -16.61 6.14
N TYR A 375 -4.95 -15.83 7.04
CA TYR A 375 -5.85 -14.76 6.65
C TYR A 375 -5.69 -13.53 7.56
N GLU A 376 -6.14 -12.38 7.07
CA GLU A 376 -6.27 -11.13 7.83
C GLU A 376 -7.67 -10.54 7.63
N GLY A 377 -8.18 -9.82 8.62
CA GLY A 377 -9.53 -9.24 8.56
C GLY A 377 -9.53 -7.82 8.02
N LEU A 378 -10.62 -7.43 7.37
CA LEU A 378 -10.94 -6.06 6.99
C LEU A 378 -12.30 -5.71 7.56
N ILE A 379 -12.38 -4.62 8.31
CA ILE A 379 -13.66 -4.11 8.83
C ILE A 379 -14.11 -2.96 7.97
N LEU A 380 -15.29 -3.07 7.38
CA LEU A 380 -15.88 -2.05 6.52
C LEU A 380 -16.95 -1.33 7.33
N GLY A 381 -16.96 -0.01 7.25
CA GLY A 381 -17.97 0.82 7.87
C GLY A 381 -18.31 2.04 7.03
N ARG A 382 -19.48 2.63 7.26
CA ARG A 382 -19.91 3.86 6.59
C ARG A 382 -20.05 4.99 7.59
N VAL A 383 -19.54 6.16 7.23
CA VAL A 383 -19.72 7.39 8.02
C VAL A 383 -21.20 7.78 7.98
N ARG A 384 -21.81 7.91 9.15
CA ARG A 384 -23.18 8.41 9.31
C ARG A 384 -23.13 9.85 9.78
N GLU A 385 -23.70 10.76 8.99
CA GLU A 385 -23.96 12.10 9.48
C GLU A 385 -25.02 12.07 10.58
N LYS A 386 -24.73 12.69 11.72
CA LYS A 386 -25.70 12.84 12.82
C LYS A 386 -26.99 13.57 12.39
N ALA A 387 -26.92 14.43 11.35
CA ALA A 387 -28.06 15.14 10.79
C ALA A 387 -28.86 14.32 9.76
N ALA A 388 -28.21 13.40 9.04
CA ALA A 388 -28.88 12.54 8.05
C ALA A 388 -29.85 11.53 8.68
N LEU A 389 -29.71 11.20 9.98
CA LEU A 389 -30.68 10.38 10.70
C LEU A 389 -32.07 11.03 10.79
N LEU A 390 -32.17 12.37 10.68
CA LEU A 390 -33.45 13.09 10.73
C LEU A 390 -34.00 13.47 9.34
N LEU A 391 -33.15 13.49 8.31
CA LEU A 391 -33.51 13.97 6.96
C LEU A 391 -33.47 12.89 5.86
N SER A 392 -32.92 11.70 6.13
CA SER A 392 -32.74 10.62 5.13
C SER A 392 -34.00 9.90 4.67
N ARG A 393 -35.20 10.40 5.00
CA ARG A 393 -36.42 9.89 4.35
C ARG A 393 -36.51 10.27 2.87
N ASN A 394 -35.71 11.24 2.40
CA ASN A 394 -35.92 11.90 1.10
C ASN A 394 -34.68 12.05 0.19
N ALA A 395 -33.60 11.26 0.33
CA ALA A 395 -32.47 11.31 -0.63
C ALA A 395 -32.24 9.95 -1.31
N ASP A 396 -32.59 9.89 -2.59
CA ASP A 396 -32.61 8.73 -3.51
C ASP A 396 -31.22 8.22 -3.93
N VAL A 397 -30.23 8.20 -3.03
CA VAL A 397 -28.96 7.48 -3.31
C VAL A 397 -29.10 6.08 -2.73
N LYS A 398 -29.52 5.14 -3.57
CA LYS A 398 -29.65 3.72 -3.21
C LYS A 398 -28.25 3.12 -3.02
N GLU A 399 -27.70 3.27 -1.82
CA GLU A 399 -26.42 2.68 -1.43
C GLU A 399 -26.48 1.17 -1.63
N LEU A 400 -25.56 0.61 -2.43
CA LEU A 400 -25.50 -0.82 -2.62
C LEU A 400 -25.13 -1.51 -1.30
N PRO A 401 -25.88 -2.55 -0.90
CA PRO A 401 -25.55 -3.29 0.32
C PRO A 401 -24.20 -3.96 0.14
N ILE A 402 -23.32 -3.77 1.13
CA ILE A 402 -22.02 -4.41 1.15
C ILE A 402 -22.20 -5.81 1.76
N PRO A 403 -21.94 -6.89 1.02
CA PRO A 403 -22.11 -8.24 1.53
C PRO A 403 -21.09 -8.53 2.63
N ASP A 404 -21.52 -9.26 3.65
CA ASP A 404 -20.65 -9.67 4.75
C ASP A 404 -19.81 -10.90 4.36
N HIS A 405 -18.66 -11.05 5.02
CA HIS A 405 -17.76 -12.22 4.92
C HIS A 405 -17.26 -12.56 3.51
N LYS A 406 -17.06 -11.56 2.66
CA LYS A 406 -16.37 -11.75 1.38
C LYS A 406 -14.89 -12.08 1.58
N LEU A 407 -14.39 -12.93 0.70
CA LEU A 407 -12.99 -13.36 0.67
C LEU A 407 -12.22 -12.65 -0.43
N ILE A 408 -11.04 -12.15 -0.10
CA ILE A 408 -10.01 -11.78 -1.08
C ILE A 408 -8.97 -12.89 -1.02
N VAL A 409 -8.81 -13.69 -2.07
CA VAL A 409 -7.82 -14.77 -2.13
C VAL A 409 -6.68 -14.34 -3.04
N SER A 410 -5.44 -14.39 -2.55
CA SER A 410 -4.28 -14.10 -3.39
C SER A 410 -2.98 -14.70 -2.85
N VAL A 411 -1.98 -14.78 -3.74
CA VAL A 411 -0.60 -15.03 -3.33
C VAL A 411 -0.04 -13.74 -2.70
N PRO A 412 0.40 -13.76 -1.43
CA PRO A 412 0.91 -12.55 -0.81
C PRO A 412 2.28 -12.19 -1.39
N CYS A 413 2.63 -10.91 -1.30
CA CYS A 413 4.01 -10.49 -1.54
C CYS A 413 4.91 -11.00 -0.40
N THR A 414 6.17 -11.32 -0.71
CA THR A 414 7.20 -11.64 0.28
C THR A 414 7.62 -10.42 1.10
N LEU A 415 7.44 -9.21 0.56
CA LEU A 415 7.63 -7.97 1.30
C LEU A 415 6.61 -7.85 2.42
N HIS A 416 7.10 -7.59 3.63
CA HIS A 416 6.28 -7.54 4.82
C HIS A 416 5.22 -6.43 4.75
N SER A 417 4.00 -6.75 5.19
CA SER A 417 2.85 -5.83 5.22
C SER A 417 2.43 -5.25 3.85
N HIS A 418 2.82 -5.87 2.74
CA HIS A 418 2.29 -5.47 1.43
C HIS A 418 0.92 -6.13 1.20
N LYS A 419 -0.14 -5.36 1.42
CA LYS A 419 -1.54 -5.79 1.26
C LYS A 419 -1.95 -5.76 -0.22
N PRO A 420 -2.88 -6.64 -0.65
CA PRO A 420 -3.44 -6.55 -1.99
C PRO A 420 -4.18 -5.21 -2.15
N PRO A 421 -3.97 -4.51 -3.27
CA PRO A 421 -4.72 -3.31 -3.58
C PRO A 421 -6.22 -3.58 -3.63
N LEU A 422 -7.02 -2.63 -3.11
CA LEU A 422 -8.46 -2.83 -2.93
C LEU A 422 -9.32 -2.14 -3.99
N ALA A 423 -8.75 -1.31 -4.87
CA ALA A 423 -9.56 -0.45 -5.76
C ALA A 423 -10.52 -1.25 -6.65
N GLU A 424 -10.09 -2.38 -7.22
CA GLU A 424 -10.95 -3.21 -8.09
C GLU A 424 -12.04 -3.97 -7.33
N VAL A 425 -11.80 -4.36 -6.06
CA VAL A 425 -12.82 -5.09 -5.27
C VAL A 425 -13.80 -4.13 -4.58
N LEU A 426 -13.42 -2.87 -4.41
CA LEU A 426 -14.27 -1.83 -3.84
C LEU A 426 -15.08 -1.08 -4.91
N LYS A 427 -14.71 -1.14 -6.20
CA LYS A 427 -15.29 -0.33 -7.28
C LYS A 427 -16.83 -0.37 -7.35
N ASP A 428 -17.43 -1.52 -7.05
CA ASP A 428 -18.88 -1.70 -7.14
C ASP A 428 -19.64 -1.14 -5.92
N TYR A 429 -18.92 -0.78 -4.85
CA TYR A 429 -19.50 -0.27 -3.60
C TYR A 429 -19.22 1.22 -3.37
N ILE A 430 -18.50 1.85 -4.30
CA ILE A 430 -18.05 3.24 -4.22
C ILE A 430 -18.57 4.01 -5.43
N LYS A 431 -18.60 5.34 -5.33
CA LYS A 431 -19.01 6.17 -6.46
C LYS A 431 -17.96 6.06 -7.57
N PRO A 432 -18.36 6.00 -8.85
CA PRO A 432 -17.44 6.14 -9.97
C PRO A 432 -16.63 7.42 -9.80
N GLU A 433 -15.31 7.35 -10.01
CA GLU A 433 -14.38 8.48 -9.87
C GLU A 433 -14.35 9.11 -8.46
N GLY A 434 -14.79 8.37 -7.43
CA GLY A 434 -14.74 8.83 -6.04
C GLY A 434 -13.32 9.04 -5.53
N GLU A 435 -13.16 10.06 -4.69
CA GLU A 435 -11.86 10.41 -4.10
C GLU A 435 -11.45 9.34 -3.07
N CYS A 436 -10.26 8.78 -3.24
CA CYS A 436 -9.76 7.67 -2.41
C CYS A 436 -8.54 8.08 -1.60
N LEU A 437 -8.53 7.71 -0.31
CA LEU A 437 -7.42 7.95 0.61
C LEU A 437 -6.93 6.64 1.22
N GLU A 438 -5.61 6.44 1.25
CA GLU A 438 -4.95 5.39 2.01
C GLU A 438 -4.13 5.99 3.16
N LEU A 439 -4.51 5.67 4.40
CA LEU A 439 -3.81 6.08 5.62
C LEU A 439 -2.86 4.96 6.09
N PHE A 440 -1.66 5.36 6.53
CA PHE A 440 -0.52 4.47 6.81
C PHE A 440 -0.05 3.68 5.59
N ALA A 441 -0.21 4.28 4.42
CA ALA A 441 0.18 3.71 3.15
C ALA A 441 1.69 3.44 3.09
N ARG A 442 2.05 2.43 2.30
CA ARG A 442 3.44 2.11 1.90
C ARG A 442 3.60 1.97 0.39
N ASN A 443 2.47 2.03 -0.31
CA ASN A 443 2.35 1.89 -1.74
C ASN A 443 1.49 3.04 -2.27
N LEU A 444 1.84 3.57 -3.43
CA LEU A 444 1.01 4.51 -4.15
C LEU A 444 0.13 3.78 -5.16
N GLN A 445 -1.11 4.26 -5.31
CA GLN A 445 -2.07 3.77 -6.29
C GLN A 445 -2.49 4.93 -7.22
N PRO A 446 -2.71 4.68 -8.52
CA PRO A 446 -3.22 5.71 -9.43
C PRO A 446 -4.58 6.24 -8.99
N GLY A 447 -4.74 7.57 -8.96
CA GLY A 447 -5.98 8.22 -8.55
C GLY A 447 -6.23 8.25 -7.04
N TRP A 448 -5.26 7.82 -6.22
CA TRP A 448 -5.38 7.81 -4.76
C TRP A 448 -4.47 8.87 -4.14
N THR A 449 -4.94 9.42 -3.03
CA THR A 449 -4.07 10.11 -2.07
C THR A 449 -3.57 9.09 -1.05
N SER A 450 -2.27 9.08 -0.79
CA SER A 450 -1.64 8.16 0.17
C SER A 450 -0.91 8.95 1.26
N TRP A 451 -1.03 8.53 2.51
CA TRP A 451 -0.32 9.16 3.62
C TRP A 451 0.33 8.14 4.53
N GLY A 452 1.57 8.41 4.95
CA GLY A 452 2.24 7.63 5.99
C GLY A 452 3.75 7.84 6.03
N ASN A 453 4.37 7.38 7.11
CA ASN A 453 5.81 7.54 7.35
C ASN A 453 6.68 6.70 6.39
N GLU A 454 6.09 5.73 5.70
CA GLU A 454 6.76 4.86 4.72
C GLU A 454 6.06 4.91 3.35
N VAL A 455 5.35 6.00 3.03
CA VAL A 455 4.40 6.08 1.89
C VAL A 455 5.00 5.75 0.51
N LEU A 456 6.31 5.96 0.34
CA LEU A 456 7.04 5.65 -0.88
C LEU A 456 7.78 4.30 -0.86
N LYS A 457 7.63 3.50 0.20
CA LYS A 457 8.47 2.31 0.42
C LYS A 457 8.44 1.36 -0.77
N PHE A 458 7.26 1.04 -1.30
CA PHE A 458 7.12 0.12 -2.44
C PHE A 458 7.25 0.80 -3.81
N GLN A 459 7.55 2.11 -3.84
CA GLN A 459 7.86 2.87 -5.06
C GLN A 459 9.36 2.89 -5.36
N HIS A 460 10.20 2.37 -4.46
CA HIS A 460 11.64 2.32 -4.64
C HIS A 460 12.01 1.54 -5.91
N MET A 461 12.88 2.12 -6.77
CA MET A 461 13.22 1.55 -8.08
C MET A 461 13.75 0.12 -8.02
N ASP A 462 14.42 -0.28 -6.94
CA ASP A 462 14.92 -1.66 -6.79
C ASP A 462 13.84 -2.74 -6.74
N TYR A 463 12.59 -2.40 -6.45
CA TYR A 463 11.47 -3.34 -6.56
C TYR A 463 10.96 -3.52 -7.99
N PHE A 464 11.53 -2.78 -8.95
CA PHE A 464 11.14 -2.81 -10.35
C PHE A 464 12.27 -3.32 -11.25
N VAL A 465 11.87 -3.82 -12.42
CA VAL A 465 12.74 -4.20 -13.52
C VAL A 465 12.33 -3.39 -14.75
N ALA A 466 13.31 -2.77 -15.40
CA ALA A 466 13.10 -2.10 -16.68
C ALA A 466 12.90 -3.14 -17.79
N LEU A 467 11.76 -3.09 -18.49
CA LEU A 467 11.54 -3.89 -19.67
C LEU A 467 12.32 -3.29 -20.84
N LYS A 468 13.19 -4.08 -21.48
CA LYS A 468 13.86 -3.62 -22.70
C LYS A 468 12.78 -3.34 -23.76
N SER A 469 12.77 -2.13 -24.30
CA SER A 469 11.97 -1.83 -25.49
C SER A 469 12.44 -2.77 -26.60
N LYS A 470 11.51 -3.48 -27.23
CA LYS A 470 11.82 -4.21 -28.46
C LYS A 470 12.09 -3.13 -29.51
N SER A 471 13.36 -2.96 -29.86
CA SER A 471 13.82 -2.15 -31.00
C SER A 471 13.20 -2.62 -32.30
#